data_AF-A0A1B6J1H3-F1
#
_entry.id   AF-A0A1B6J1H3-F1
#
_cell.length_a   1.000
_cell.length_b   1.000
_cell.length_c   1.000
_cell.angle_alpha   90.00
_cell.angle_beta   90.00
_cell.angle_gamma   90.00
#
_symmetry.space_group_name_H-M   'P 1'
#
loop_
_entity.id
_entity.type
_entity.pdbx_description
1 polymer ?
#
loop_
_entity_poly.entity_id
_entity_poly.type
_entity_poly.pdbx_seq_one_letter_code
_entity_poly.pdbx_strand_id
1 'polypeptide(L)'
;AQIATLRKASDSQLPLIFLPLHRSHLDYIVITFILANNNIQSPLVAAGENLRIPVFGWLLRGLGAFFIKRRMDPTKGKKDTLYRALLHTYMMQSLGAGHNFEFFIEGGRTRTGKPCMPKGGLLSVFVDAYMDGTIEDALLVPVSINYERIVDGNFVREQTGQPKEMETFRSAVSSIWSALTSHYGIMRVDFNQPFSLRELVSTFQSKIAPKTNKKKILHSVPSTASLYGTDVVVEEHRQLVDSIARHVVYDCCRSTAVMSTNAVSFLLLNVFREGAPIESIAEALDRLREQLSYTDRDCGFVGDSVDVINHAIDVLGPGLVRRERTGSGVVVTPVTILPNVIELQYYSNGLMPHFVLEAVIGTCIKCLLKENSTGVVYQGQLMSKCVELCEVMQYEFIFTKTCQTLETAISEVMESFLTADILLPQQKAMLTEEQEWSQRFARHIENNDDYEEDLVISNRLEDLGPEYKVNTDNDLQRLYSVMLQPFIDVYTTTVQNLHRLENRQVPERQLIEDVLGDIRTRLETGNLTCNESVSVDTIRNVLKLVEKWEVVECHNQDRIKLYYLGQHYEDEGLLAPIVQRIQQFQ
;
A
#
# COMPACT_ATOMS: atom_id res chain seq x y z
N ALA A 1 16.05 -19.26 -12.93
CA ALA A 1 15.51 -18.52 -14.10
C ALA A 1 15.80 -17.02 -14.01
N GLN A 2 15.35 -16.31 -12.96
CA GLN A 2 15.51 -14.85 -12.80
C GLN A 2 16.95 -14.33 -13.04
N ILE A 3 17.95 -14.94 -12.41
CA ILE A 3 19.36 -14.56 -12.60
C ILE A 3 19.83 -14.71 -14.06
N ALA A 4 19.36 -15.74 -14.78
CA ALA A 4 19.71 -15.92 -16.18
C ALA A 4 19.11 -14.81 -17.05
N THR A 5 17.88 -14.36 -16.75
CA THR A 5 17.25 -13.20 -17.37
C THR A 5 18.06 -11.93 -17.10
N LEU A 6 18.54 -11.73 -15.87
CA LEU A 6 19.39 -10.58 -15.53
C LEU A 6 20.74 -10.61 -16.25
N ARG A 7 21.37 -11.77 -16.38
CA ARG A 7 22.61 -11.91 -17.17
C ARG A 7 22.37 -11.53 -18.63
N LYS A 8 21.30 -12.05 -19.24
CA LYS A 8 20.91 -11.67 -20.61
C LYS A 8 20.63 -10.18 -20.75
N ALA A 9 19.99 -9.57 -19.75
CA ALA A 9 19.75 -8.13 -19.71
C ALA A 9 21.08 -7.35 -19.60
N SER A 10 22.02 -7.81 -18.78
CA SER A 10 23.36 -7.22 -18.65
C SER A 10 24.16 -7.32 -19.95
N ASP A 11 24.00 -8.40 -20.73
CA ASP A 11 24.68 -8.60 -22.02
C ASP A 11 24.22 -7.59 -23.09
N SER A 12 23.04 -6.97 -22.92
CA SER A 12 22.51 -5.96 -23.84
C SER A 12 23.24 -4.62 -23.79
N GLN A 13 24.17 -4.44 -22.85
CA GLN A 13 24.92 -3.20 -22.59
C GLN A 13 24.05 -1.98 -22.24
N LEU A 14 22.75 -2.18 -21.99
CA LEU A 14 21.89 -1.15 -21.45
C LEU A 14 22.08 -1.02 -19.92
N PRO A 15 22.04 0.20 -19.36
CA PRO A 15 22.08 0.40 -17.92
C PRO A 15 20.93 -0.34 -17.22
N LEU A 16 21.27 -1.14 -16.19
CA LEU A 16 20.29 -1.78 -15.31
C LEU A 16 20.01 -0.90 -14.10
N ILE A 17 18.73 -0.62 -13.84
CA ILE A 17 18.28 0.20 -12.72
C ILE A 17 17.46 -0.68 -11.78
N PHE A 18 18.07 -1.11 -10.68
CA PHE A 18 17.44 -1.94 -9.66
C PHE A 18 16.58 -1.07 -8.72
N LEU A 19 15.31 -1.47 -8.57
CA LEU A 19 14.29 -0.73 -7.82
C LEU A 19 13.72 -1.61 -6.69
N PRO A 20 14.48 -1.82 -5.60
CA PRO A 20 14.01 -2.60 -4.47
C PRO A 20 12.95 -1.89 -3.63
N LEU A 21 12.04 -2.68 -3.05
CA LEU A 21 11.31 -2.29 -1.83
C LEU A 21 12.26 -2.37 -0.63
N HIS A 22 12.07 -1.49 0.35
CA HIS A 22 12.98 -1.35 1.48
C HIS A 22 12.36 -1.86 2.78
N ARG A 23 12.96 -2.91 3.34
CA ARG A 23 12.55 -3.55 4.59
C ARG A 23 13.64 -3.46 5.66
N SER A 24 14.91 -3.62 5.30
CA SER A 24 16.04 -3.70 6.24
C SER A 24 17.30 -3.02 5.71
N HIS A 25 18.24 -2.69 6.60
CA HIS A 25 19.61 -2.31 6.20
C HIS A 25 20.38 -3.42 5.50
N LEU A 26 19.92 -4.67 5.56
CA LEU A 26 20.56 -5.78 4.87
C LEU A 26 20.26 -5.78 3.35
N ASP A 27 19.19 -5.10 2.92
CA ASP A 27 18.69 -5.15 1.54
C ASP A 27 19.76 -4.82 0.49
N TYR A 28 20.44 -3.67 0.64
CA TYR A 28 21.44 -3.21 -0.34
C TYR A 28 22.71 -4.06 -0.35
N ILE A 29 23.05 -4.69 0.79
CA ILE A 29 24.20 -5.60 0.89
C ILE A 29 23.89 -6.88 0.12
N VAL A 30 22.69 -7.44 0.33
CA VAL A 30 22.28 -8.70 -0.26
C VAL A 30 22.12 -8.60 -1.77
N ILE A 31 21.49 -7.53 -2.27
CA ILE A 31 21.34 -7.32 -3.72
C ILE A 31 22.72 -7.24 -4.37
N THR A 32 23.59 -6.37 -3.87
CA THR A 32 24.96 -6.22 -4.38
C THR A 32 25.74 -7.54 -4.33
N PHE A 33 25.62 -8.30 -3.24
CA PHE A 33 26.27 -9.61 -3.07
C PHE A 33 25.78 -10.64 -4.10
N ILE A 34 24.47 -10.72 -4.33
CA ILE A 34 23.89 -11.64 -5.33
C ILE A 34 24.37 -11.27 -6.74
N LEU A 35 24.39 -9.99 -7.09
CA LEU A 35 24.84 -9.53 -8.41
C LEU A 35 26.32 -9.84 -8.63
N ALA A 36 27.18 -9.53 -7.65
CA ALA A 36 28.61 -9.80 -7.70
C ALA A 36 28.91 -11.29 -7.87
N ASN A 37 28.24 -12.16 -7.11
CA ASN A 37 28.40 -13.62 -7.22
C ASN A 37 27.91 -14.19 -8.57
N ASN A 38 27.16 -13.42 -9.34
CA ASN A 38 26.61 -13.83 -10.63
C ASN A 38 27.27 -13.14 -11.83
N ASN A 39 28.43 -12.48 -11.61
CA ASN A 39 29.18 -11.73 -12.62
C ASN A 39 28.36 -10.62 -13.29
N ILE A 40 27.40 -10.04 -12.56
CA ILE A 40 26.67 -8.85 -13.00
C ILE A 40 27.34 -7.64 -12.35
N GLN A 41 27.58 -6.59 -13.12
CA GLN A 41 28.24 -5.38 -12.63
C GLN A 41 27.46 -4.77 -11.46
N SER A 42 28.15 -4.57 -10.33
CA SER A 42 27.56 -3.99 -9.13
C SER A 42 27.00 -2.58 -9.39
N PRO A 43 25.80 -2.28 -8.88
CA PRO A 43 25.16 -0.98 -9.10
C PRO A 43 25.76 0.10 -8.22
N LEU A 44 25.61 1.35 -8.66
CA LEU A 44 25.79 2.52 -7.81
C LEU A 44 24.59 2.65 -6.87
N VAL A 45 24.84 2.56 -5.55
CA VAL A 45 23.78 2.48 -4.54
C VAL A 45 23.50 3.86 -3.95
N ALA A 46 22.24 4.30 -4.01
CA ALA A 46 21.77 5.52 -3.36
C ALA A 46 21.67 5.34 -1.84
N ALA A 47 22.64 5.85 -1.09
CA ALA A 47 22.70 5.73 0.37
C ALA A 47 22.32 7.05 1.07
N GLY A 48 21.67 7.00 2.23
CA GLY A 48 21.41 8.20 3.02
C GLY A 48 22.69 8.78 3.65
N GLU A 49 22.79 10.11 3.78
CA GLU A 49 23.95 10.79 4.39
C GLU A 49 24.29 10.30 5.80
N ASN A 50 23.31 9.78 6.56
CA ASN A 50 23.50 9.17 7.87
C ASN A 50 24.51 8.00 7.88
N LEU A 51 24.82 7.42 6.71
CA LEU A 51 25.78 6.32 6.54
C LEU A 51 27.20 6.81 6.19
N ARG A 52 27.42 8.12 6.01
CA ARG A 52 28.72 8.70 5.62
C ARG A 52 29.60 8.98 6.85
N ILE A 53 30.20 7.93 7.40
CA ILE A 53 31.11 8.00 8.57
C ILE A 53 32.58 7.77 8.14
N PRO A 54 33.59 8.32 8.84
CA PRO A 54 35.00 8.05 8.53
C PRO A 54 35.32 6.55 8.42
N VAL A 55 36.22 6.17 7.51
CA VAL A 55 36.61 4.78 7.15
C VAL A 55 35.51 3.99 6.44
N PHE A 56 34.32 3.83 7.05
CA PHE A 56 33.26 3.02 6.46
C PHE A 56 32.57 3.69 5.28
N GLY A 57 32.38 5.00 5.34
CA GLY A 57 31.89 5.77 4.20
C GLY A 57 32.88 5.77 3.02
N TRP A 58 34.17 5.54 3.27
CA TRP A 58 35.16 5.33 2.22
C TRP A 58 35.03 3.93 1.63
N LEU A 59 34.85 2.89 2.46
CA LEU A 59 34.58 1.53 2.00
C LEU A 59 33.30 1.47 1.14
N LEU A 60 32.18 2.02 1.63
CA LEU A 60 30.92 2.05 0.90
C LEU A 60 31.05 2.78 -0.44
N ARG A 61 31.79 3.89 -0.50
CA ARG A 61 32.10 4.58 -1.76
C ARG A 61 32.92 3.70 -2.70
N GLY A 62 33.90 2.97 -2.19
CA GLY A 62 34.66 1.99 -2.97
C GLY A 62 33.79 0.86 -3.51
N LEU A 63 32.68 0.56 -2.84
CA LEU A 63 31.66 -0.42 -3.25
C LEU A 63 30.55 0.19 -4.14
N GLY A 64 30.64 1.47 -4.51
CA GLY A 64 29.68 2.12 -5.41
C GLY A 64 28.59 2.97 -4.74
N ALA A 65 28.61 3.16 -3.42
CA ALA A 65 27.61 3.98 -2.75
C ALA A 65 27.82 5.49 -2.99
N PHE A 66 26.74 6.19 -3.37
CA PHE A 66 26.70 7.65 -3.40
C PHE A 66 25.69 8.18 -2.37
N PHE A 67 26.13 9.20 -1.62
CA PHE A 67 25.38 9.67 -0.45
C PHE A 67 24.41 10.81 -0.80
N ILE A 68 23.14 10.61 -0.45
CA ILE A 68 22.04 11.53 -0.67
C ILE A 68 21.60 12.19 0.64
N LYS A 69 21.43 13.52 0.61
CA LYS A 69 20.88 14.28 1.75
C LYS A 69 19.37 14.07 1.82
N ARG A 70 18.89 13.49 2.94
CA ARG A 70 17.46 13.19 3.15
C ARG A 70 16.62 14.44 3.42
N ARG A 71 17.23 15.47 3.98
CA ARG A 71 16.67 16.82 4.12
C ARG A 71 17.55 17.77 3.32
N MET A 72 17.04 18.24 2.20
CA MET A 72 17.65 19.35 1.49
C MET A 72 17.61 20.57 2.42
N ASP A 73 18.71 21.29 2.52
CA ASP A 73 19.05 22.21 3.60
C ASP A 73 17.86 23.09 4.11
N PRO A 74 17.36 22.87 5.35
CA PRO A 74 16.21 23.61 5.90
C PRO A 74 16.58 24.99 6.46
N THR A 75 17.84 25.41 6.38
CA THR A 75 18.33 26.62 7.07
C THR A 75 17.81 27.93 6.48
N LYS A 76 17.25 27.92 5.26
CA LYS A 76 16.79 29.15 4.58
C LYS A 76 15.47 29.05 3.81
N GLY A 77 14.72 27.94 3.93
CA GLY A 77 13.52 27.72 3.09
C GLY A 77 13.81 27.70 1.58
N LYS A 78 15.09 27.69 1.17
CA LYS A 78 15.53 27.59 -0.22
C LYS A 78 16.03 26.17 -0.47
N LYS A 79 15.43 25.51 -1.46
CA LYS A 79 15.92 24.23 -2.03
C LYS A 79 17.42 24.41 -2.33
N ASP A 80 18.26 23.47 -1.89
CA ASP A 80 19.70 23.48 -2.21
C ASP A 80 19.89 23.15 -3.70
N THR A 81 19.72 24.18 -4.54
CA THR A 81 19.75 24.06 -6.00
C THR A 81 21.10 23.56 -6.50
N LEU A 82 22.19 23.95 -5.83
CA LEU A 82 23.54 23.51 -6.17
C LEU A 82 23.70 22.02 -5.91
N TYR A 83 23.28 21.53 -4.75
CA TYR A 83 23.33 20.10 -4.43
C TYR A 83 22.51 19.27 -5.41
N ARG A 84 21.31 19.74 -5.77
CA ARG A 84 20.43 19.06 -6.73
C ARG A 84 21.04 18.99 -8.13
N ALA A 85 21.59 20.11 -8.60
CA ALA A 85 22.29 20.16 -9.88
C ALA A 85 23.52 19.24 -9.89
N LEU A 86 24.29 19.20 -8.80
CA LEU A 86 25.44 18.30 -8.65
C LEU A 86 25.01 16.82 -8.69
N LEU A 87 23.99 16.45 -7.93
CA LEU A 87 23.47 15.08 -7.88
C LEU A 87 22.94 14.65 -9.25
N HIS A 88 22.17 15.52 -9.91
CA HIS A 88 21.66 15.29 -11.25
C HIS A 88 22.81 15.06 -12.25
N THR A 89 23.76 15.99 -12.34
CA THR A 89 24.91 15.87 -13.24
C THR A 89 25.74 14.61 -12.96
N TYR A 90 25.95 14.26 -11.68
CA TYR A 90 26.65 13.03 -11.32
C TYR A 90 25.93 11.77 -11.84
N MET A 91 24.61 11.70 -11.65
CA MET A 91 23.80 10.58 -12.12
C MET A 91 23.78 10.50 -13.65
N MET A 92 23.59 11.62 -14.34
CA MET A 92 23.61 11.71 -15.81
C MET A 92 24.94 11.23 -16.41
N GLN A 93 26.07 11.72 -15.87
CA GLN A 93 27.41 11.32 -16.34
C GLN A 93 27.69 9.84 -16.07
N SER A 94 27.23 9.33 -14.92
CA SER A 94 27.40 7.92 -14.57
C SER A 94 26.52 7.01 -15.45
N LEU A 95 25.30 7.45 -15.79
CA LEU A 95 24.41 6.77 -16.73
C LEU A 95 25.00 6.74 -18.14
N GLY A 96 25.49 7.88 -18.63
CA GLY A 96 26.17 7.95 -19.93
C GLY A 96 27.44 7.11 -20.01
N ALA A 97 28.08 6.83 -18.87
CA ALA A 97 29.21 5.90 -18.76
C ALA A 97 28.79 4.42 -18.66
N GLY A 98 27.48 4.11 -18.68
CA GLY A 98 26.96 2.74 -18.64
C GLY A 98 26.90 2.12 -17.25
N HIS A 99 26.93 2.91 -16.17
CA HIS A 99 26.82 2.36 -14.81
C HIS A 99 25.39 1.91 -14.48
N ASN A 100 25.28 0.76 -13.82
CA ASN A 100 24.05 0.29 -13.18
C ASN A 100 23.74 1.12 -11.93
N PHE A 101 22.47 1.20 -11.54
CA PHE A 101 22.02 1.94 -10.37
C PHE A 101 21.12 1.10 -9.47
N GLU A 102 21.15 1.38 -8.17
CA GLU A 102 20.22 0.82 -7.19
C GLU A 102 19.71 1.94 -6.29
N PHE A 103 18.39 2.06 -6.18
CA PHE A 103 17.77 2.94 -5.21
C PHE A 103 16.39 2.45 -4.77
N PHE A 104 16.06 2.72 -3.50
CA PHE A 104 14.77 2.36 -2.95
C PHE A 104 13.69 3.35 -3.42
N ILE A 105 12.77 2.87 -4.26
CA ILE A 105 11.71 3.70 -4.86
C ILE A 105 10.75 4.30 -3.80
N GLU A 106 10.63 3.67 -2.62
CA GLU A 106 9.85 4.14 -1.47
C GLU A 106 10.54 5.29 -0.71
N GLY A 107 11.86 5.46 -0.91
CA GLY A 107 12.71 6.46 -0.23
C GLY A 107 13.03 6.15 1.25
N GLY A 108 12.55 5.04 1.79
CA GLY A 108 12.85 4.60 3.15
C GLY A 108 12.22 3.24 3.46
N ARG A 109 12.68 2.63 4.56
CA ARG A 109 12.12 1.36 5.06
C ARG A 109 10.67 1.53 5.44
N THR A 110 9.85 0.54 5.10
CA THR A 110 8.49 0.46 5.63
C THR A 110 8.51 0.33 7.15
N ARG A 111 7.47 0.86 7.79
CA ARG A 111 7.22 0.71 9.23
C ARG A 111 5.93 -0.06 9.52
N THR A 112 5.25 -0.50 8.46
CA THR A 112 3.96 -1.21 8.54
C THR A 112 4.02 -2.58 7.89
N GLY A 113 5.08 -2.93 7.15
CA GLY A 113 5.19 -4.20 6.40
C GLY A 113 4.56 -4.13 5.01
N LYS A 114 3.68 -3.15 4.76
CA LYS A 114 3.12 -2.86 3.44
C LYS A 114 4.11 -2.07 2.57
N PRO A 115 4.01 -2.14 1.23
CA PRO A 115 4.69 -1.20 0.35
C PRO A 115 4.24 0.23 0.64
N CYS A 116 5.18 1.18 0.62
CA CYS A 116 4.91 2.60 0.72
C CYS A 116 4.67 3.21 -0.66
N MET A 117 3.98 4.35 -0.68
CA MET A 117 3.83 5.13 -1.90
C MET A 117 5.20 5.56 -2.45
N PRO A 118 5.44 5.43 -3.77
CA PRO A 118 6.73 5.71 -4.36
C PRO A 118 7.11 7.20 -4.30
N LYS A 119 8.41 7.47 -4.36
CA LYS A 119 8.99 8.81 -4.47
C LYS A 119 9.80 8.92 -5.77
N GLY A 120 9.21 9.60 -6.75
CA GLY A 120 9.77 9.73 -8.10
C GLY A 120 11.05 10.55 -8.24
N GLY A 121 11.63 11.08 -7.15
CA GLY A 121 12.73 12.05 -7.21
C GLY A 121 13.98 11.58 -7.94
N LEU A 122 14.46 10.36 -7.66
CA LEU A 122 15.59 9.80 -8.40
C LEU A 122 15.17 9.23 -9.75
N LEU A 123 13.98 8.62 -9.81
CA LEU A 123 13.43 8.06 -11.03
C LEU A 123 13.31 9.11 -12.14
N SER A 124 12.98 10.36 -11.79
CA SER A 124 12.88 11.45 -12.76
C SER A 124 14.17 11.67 -13.54
N VAL A 125 15.34 11.50 -12.91
CA VAL A 125 16.64 11.69 -13.59
C VAL A 125 16.86 10.67 -14.68
N PHE A 126 16.41 9.42 -14.49
CA PHE A 126 16.53 8.39 -15.51
C PHE A 126 15.56 8.63 -16.67
N VAL A 127 14.35 9.12 -16.37
CA VAL A 127 13.40 9.54 -17.41
C VAL A 127 13.95 10.74 -18.18
N ASP A 128 14.50 11.73 -17.48
CA ASP A 128 15.13 12.92 -18.08
C ASP A 128 16.29 12.49 -19.01
N ALA A 129 17.15 11.56 -18.56
CA ALA A 129 18.27 11.02 -19.35
C ALA A 129 17.83 10.31 -20.64
N TYR A 130 16.66 9.69 -20.63
CA TYR A 130 16.08 9.10 -21.83
C TYR A 130 15.47 10.18 -22.74
N MET A 131 14.75 11.15 -22.17
CA MET A 131 14.07 12.20 -22.94
C MET A 131 15.04 13.18 -23.63
N ASP A 132 16.20 13.43 -23.01
CA ASP A 132 17.23 14.32 -23.58
C ASP A 132 18.22 13.59 -24.51
N GLY A 133 18.10 12.26 -24.63
CA GLY A 133 18.92 11.42 -25.49
C GLY A 133 20.30 11.08 -24.92
N THR A 134 20.55 11.31 -23.63
CA THR A 134 21.78 10.86 -22.95
C THR A 134 21.91 9.34 -22.97
N ILE A 135 20.79 8.64 -22.85
CA ILE A 135 20.70 7.19 -23.00
C ILE A 135 19.63 6.83 -24.03
N GLU A 136 19.86 5.79 -24.83
CA GLU A 136 18.86 5.31 -25.79
C GLU A 136 17.72 4.54 -25.09
N ASP A 137 18.04 3.81 -24.02
CA ASP A 137 17.11 3.06 -23.18
C ASP A 137 17.80 2.69 -21.85
N ALA A 138 17.00 2.26 -20.88
CA ALA A 138 17.48 1.62 -19.66
C ALA A 138 16.49 0.53 -19.23
N LEU A 139 17.00 -0.51 -18.56
CA LEU A 139 16.17 -1.60 -18.07
C LEU A 139 15.89 -1.39 -16.59
N LEU A 140 14.62 -1.13 -16.27
CA LEU A 140 14.16 -1.04 -14.89
C LEU A 140 13.93 -2.47 -14.37
N VAL A 141 14.55 -2.79 -13.24
CA VAL A 141 14.50 -4.12 -12.60
C VAL A 141 13.81 -3.97 -11.25
N PRO A 142 12.50 -4.28 -11.14
CA PRO A 142 11.84 -4.36 -9.85
C PRO A 142 12.46 -5.48 -9.00
N VAL A 143 12.71 -5.21 -7.72
CA VAL A 143 13.26 -6.20 -6.78
C VAL A 143 12.40 -6.23 -5.53
N SER A 144 12.04 -7.43 -5.10
CA SER A 144 11.35 -7.63 -3.83
C SER A 144 12.19 -8.47 -2.89
N ILE A 145 12.14 -8.11 -1.60
CA ILE A 145 12.82 -8.82 -0.53
C ILE A 145 11.81 -9.02 0.59
N ASN A 146 11.72 -10.26 1.07
CA ASN A 146 10.91 -10.60 2.23
C ASN A 146 11.71 -11.43 3.24
N TYR A 147 11.36 -11.25 4.51
CA TYR A 147 12.05 -11.85 5.66
C TYR A 147 11.03 -12.56 6.53
N GLU A 148 11.38 -13.72 7.07
CA GLU A 148 10.55 -14.35 8.11
C GLU A 148 10.55 -13.52 9.40
N ARG A 149 11.71 -12.96 9.77
CA ARG A 149 11.83 -12.05 10.91
C ARG A 149 12.72 -10.86 10.57
N ILE A 150 12.26 -9.67 10.94
CA ILE A 150 13.03 -8.45 10.75
C ILE A 150 13.93 -8.18 11.94
N VAL A 151 15.14 -7.73 11.63
CA VAL A 151 16.20 -7.42 12.59
C VAL A 151 16.00 -6.03 13.22
N ASP A 152 15.39 -5.10 12.48
CA ASP A 152 15.20 -3.71 12.87
C ASP A 152 13.88 -3.50 13.64
N GLY A 153 13.91 -3.47 14.98
CA GLY A 153 12.71 -3.37 15.84
C GLY A 153 12.17 -1.96 16.16
N ASN A 154 12.78 -0.89 15.63
CA ASN A 154 12.39 0.49 15.99
C ASN A 154 11.02 0.94 15.46
N PHE A 155 10.43 0.19 14.52
CA PHE A 155 9.18 0.59 13.87
C PHE A 155 7.99 0.62 14.83
N VAL A 156 7.94 -0.30 15.80
CA VAL A 156 6.85 -0.37 16.79
C VAL A 156 6.80 0.90 17.64
N ARG A 157 7.97 1.41 18.06
CA ARG A 157 8.08 2.67 18.80
C ARG A 157 7.63 3.86 17.95
N GLU A 158 8.05 3.89 16.68
CA GLU A 158 7.61 4.94 15.74
C GLU A 158 6.09 4.92 15.50
N GLN A 159 5.46 3.73 15.38
CA GLN A 159 4.00 3.60 15.20
C GLN A 159 3.20 4.00 16.44
N THR A 160 3.79 3.88 17.63
CA THR A 160 3.13 4.27 18.90
C THR A 160 3.29 5.75 19.24
N GLY A 161 3.86 6.55 18.32
CA GLY A 161 4.00 8.00 18.47
C GLY A 161 5.34 8.46 19.04
N GLN A 162 6.26 7.55 19.33
CA GLN A 162 7.59 7.95 19.82
C GLN A 162 8.40 8.62 18.70
N PRO A 163 9.24 9.63 19.02
CA PRO A 163 10.01 10.32 18.01
C PRO A 163 10.97 9.35 17.33
N LYS A 164 11.13 9.54 16.02
CA LYS A 164 12.08 8.78 15.22
C LYS A 164 13.49 8.96 15.78
N GLU A 165 14.06 7.89 16.32
CA GLU A 165 15.46 7.87 16.70
C GLU A 165 16.31 7.80 15.43
N MET A 166 17.28 8.71 15.32
CA MET A 166 18.27 8.60 14.26
C MET A 166 19.11 7.35 14.55
N GLU A 167 18.91 6.32 13.75
CA GLU A 167 19.70 5.11 13.85
C GLU A 167 21.18 5.44 13.70
N THR A 168 21.93 5.15 14.75
CA THR A 168 23.38 5.32 14.74
C THR A 168 24.00 4.16 13.97
N PHE A 169 25.09 4.39 13.24
CA PHE A 169 25.79 3.34 12.50
C PHE A 169 26.18 2.12 13.36
N ARG A 170 26.55 2.33 14.63
CA ARG A 170 26.78 1.22 15.57
C ARG A 170 25.54 0.32 15.71
N SER A 171 24.34 0.90 15.74
CA SER A 171 23.09 0.15 15.74
C SER A 171 22.88 -0.56 14.41
N ALA A 172 23.12 0.08 13.26
CA ALA A 172 22.97 -0.58 11.95
C ALA A 172 23.95 -1.76 11.77
N VAL A 173 25.22 -1.61 12.15
CA VAL A 173 26.21 -2.71 12.13
C VAL A 173 25.85 -3.79 13.14
N SER A 174 25.41 -3.41 14.35
CA SER A 174 24.95 -4.37 15.35
C SER A 174 23.73 -5.14 14.87
N SER A 175 22.79 -4.48 14.17
CA SER A 175 21.66 -5.14 13.52
C SER A 175 22.18 -6.15 12.50
N ILE A 176 23.03 -5.74 11.55
CA ILE A 176 23.59 -6.65 10.53
C ILE A 176 24.34 -7.82 11.18
N TRP A 177 25.17 -7.58 12.18
CA TRP A 177 25.90 -8.63 12.89
C TRP A 177 24.96 -9.58 13.63
N SER A 178 23.94 -9.04 14.31
CA SER A 178 22.90 -9.84 14.98
C SER A 178 22.17 -10.71 13.97
N ALA A 179 21.79 -10.15 12.82
CA ALA A 179 21.14 -10.84 11.72
C ALA A 179 21.94 -12.06 11.24
N LEU A 180 23.27 -11.88 11.11
CA LEU A 180 24.18 -12.92 10.63
C LEU A 180 24.49 -13.99 11.70
N THR A 181 24.34 -13.66 13.00
CA THR A 181 24.72 -14.55 14.10
C THR A 181 23.54 -15.18 14.84
N SER A 182 22.31 -14.76 14.55
CA SER A 182 21.10 -15.25 15.22
C SER A 182 20.13 -15.94 14.26
N HIS A 183 19.17 -16.67 14.81
CA HIS A 183 18.15 -17.40 14.04
C HIS A 183 17.01 -16.46 13.62
N TYR A 184 17.20 -15.71 12.53
CA TYR A 184 16.17 -14.83 11.95
C TYR A 184 15.31 -15.49 10.85
N GLY A 185 15.47 -16.80 10.68
CA GLY A 185 14.75 -17.57 9.66
C GLY A 185 15.29 -17.33 8.25
N ILE A 186 14.40 -17.45 7.28
CA ILE A 186 14.73 -17.37 5.85
C ILE A 186 14.49 -15.96 5.31
N MET A 187 15.34 -15.54 4.38
CA MET A 187 15.15 -14.35 3.55
C MET A 187 15.02 -14.79 2.10
N ARG A 188 14.06 -14.19 1.40
CA ARG A 188 13.81 -14.44 -0.02
C ARG A 188 13.95 -13.15 -0.82
N VAL A 189 14.66 -13.24 -1.94
CA VAL A 189 14.92 -12.13 -2.86
C VAL A 189 14.45 -12.56 -4.24
N ASP A 190 13.52 -11.80 -4.80
CA ASP A 190 12.97 -12.05 -6.12
C ASP A 190 13.32 -10.87 -7.05
N PHE A 191 14.00 -11.19 -8.14
CA PHE A 191 14.30 -10.23 -9.20
C PHE A 191 13.25 -10.38 -10.30
N ASN A 192 12.45 -9.34 -10.50
CA ASN A 192 11.38 -9.35 -11.49
C ASN A 192 11.94 -9.23 -12.90
N GLN A 193 11.06 -9.46 -13.88
CA GLN A 193 11.38 -9.26 -15.28
C GLN A 193 11.79 -7.79 -15.52
N PRO A 194 12.98 -7.55 -16.09
CA PRO A 194 13.38 -6.20 -16.50
C PRO A 194 12.46 -5.68 -17.61
N PHE A 195 12.07 -4.42 -17.53
CA PHE A 195 11.29 -3.75 -18.57
C PHE A 195 11.99 -2.49 -19.09
N SER A 196 11.78 -2.22 -20.38
CA SER A 196 12.35 -1.07 -21.09
C SER A 196 11.72 0.23 -20.60
N LEU A 197 12.56 1.18 -20.22
CA LEU A 197 12.14 2.53 -19.88
C LEU A 197 11.46 3.20 -21.08
N ARG A 198 12.05 3.05 -22.27
CA ARG A 198 11.48 3.56 -23.53
C ARG A 198 10.06 3.05 -23.78
N GLU A 199 9.83 1.74 -23.61
CA GLU A 199 8.52 1.14 -23.84
C GLU A 199 7.46 1.69 -22.88
N LEU A 200 7.80 1.81 -21.59
CA LEU A 200 6.90 2.39 -20.59
C LEU A 200 6.59 3.86 -20.88
N VAL A 201 7.62 4.64 -21.21
CA VAL A 201 7.45 6.06 -21.55
C VAL A 201 6.49 6.21 -22.74
N SER A 202 6.71 5.45 -23.81
CA SER A 202 5.87 5.50 -25.01
C SER A 202 4.41 5.13 -24.70
N THR A 203 4.20 4.12 -23.87
CA THR A 203 2.87 3.62 -23.47
C THR A 203 2.13 4.64 -22.63
N PHE A 204 2.77 5.22 -21.61
CA PHE A 204 2.12 6.21 -20.74
C PHE A 204 1.90 7.56 -21.44
N GLN A 205 2.82 8.00 -22.30
CA GLN A 205 2.60 9.21 -23.10
C GLN A 205 1.40 9.07 -24.03
N SER A 206 1.19 7.90 -24.64
CA SER A 206 0.01 7.66 -25.48
C SER A 206 -1.32 7.75 -24.71
N LYS A 207 -1.31 7.41 -23.41
CA LYS A 207 -2.46 7.52 -22.51
C LYS A 207 -2.68 8.94 -21.98
N ILE A 208 -1.59 9.69 -21.76
CA ILE A 208 -1.63 11.06 -21.21
C ILE A 208 -1.95 12.10 -22.30
N ALA A 209 -1.68 11.80 -23.58
CA ALA A 209 -2.00 12.69 -24.70
C ALA A 209 -3.50 13.03 -24.73
N PRO A 210 -3.89 14.31 -24.58
CA PRO A 210 -5.30 14.66 -24.43
C PRO A 210 -6.07 14.49 -25.74
N LYS A 211 -7.15 13.70 -25.69
CA LYS A 211 -8.32 13.89 -26.56
C LYS A 211 -9.05 15.17 -26.11
N THR A 212 -8.46 16.36 -26.32
CA THR A 212 -9.12 17.69 -26.43
C THR A 212 -8.13 18.85 -26.21
N ASN A 213 -8.16 19.83 -27.13
CA ASN A 213 -7.49 21.12 -27.02
C ASN A 213 -8.14 22.01 -25.93
N LYS A 214 -7.86 21.76 -24.65
CA LYS A 214 -8.11 22.77 -23.60
C LYS A 214 -6.79 23.43 -23.19
N LYS A 215 -6.80 24.77 -23.12
CA LYS A 215 -5.64 25.62 -22.81
C LYS A 215 -4.90 25.08 -21.57
N LYS A 216 -3.62 24.71 -21.74
CA LYS A 216 -2.74 24.26 -20.66
C LYS A 216 -2.60 25.37 -19.61
N ILE A 217 -3.19 25.18 -18.44
CA ILE A 217 -2.98 26.08 -17.29
C ILE A 217 -1.68 25.61 -16.60
N LEU A 218 -0.66 26.46 -16.61
CA LEU A 218 0.58 26.25 -15.87
C LEU A 218 0.30 26.52 -14.39
N HIS A 219 0.15 25.46 -13.59
CA HIS A 219 0.11 25.59 -12.13
C HIS A 219 1.53 25.42 -11.57
N SER A 220 2.06 26.44 -10.90
CA SER A 220 3.32 26.35 -10.15
C SER A 220 3.07 25.74 -8.78
N VAL A 221 3.04 24.41 -8.69
CA VAL A 221 3.01 23.72 -7.40
C VAL A 221 4.46 23.51 -6.95
N PRO A 222 4.86 23.98 -5.74
CA PRO A 222 6.22 23.78 -5.24
C PRO A 222 6.49 22.29 -5.04
N SER A 223 7.16 21.67 -6.01
CA SER A 223 7.37 20.22 -6.02
C SER A 223 8.50 19.78 -5.08
N THR A 224 8.22 18.75 -4.27
CA THR A 224 9.20 17.95 -3.50
C THR A 224 9.71 16.75 -4.30
N ALA A 225 9.05 16.40 -5.41
CA ALA A 225 9.30 15.18 -6.19
C ALA A 225 10.20 15.36 -7.42
N SER A 226 10.45 16.60 -7.87
CA SER A 226 11.44 16.84 -8.92
C SER A 226 12.82 17.02 -8.30
N LEU A 227 13.91 16.70 -9.01
CA LEU A 227 15.28 17.15 -8.71
C LEU A 227 15.61 18.50 -9.39
N TYR A 228 14.80 18.95 -10.34
CA TYR A 228 14.89 20.28 -10.91
C TYR A 228 14.41 21.33 -9.91
N GLY A 229 15.26 22.31 -9.59
CA GLY A 229 14.91 23.47 -8.77
C GLY A 229 14.04 24.49 -9.51
N THR A 230 13.50 24.16 -10.68
CA THR A 230 12.53 24.99 -11.39
C THR A 230 11.14 24.69 -10.85
N ASP A 231 10.45 25.70 -10.36
CA ASP A 231 9.06 25.59 -9.87
C ASP A 231 8.03 25.40 -11.01
N VAL A 232 8.52 25.08 -12.22
CA VAL A 232 7.75 24.72 -13.40
C VAL A 232 8.26 23.37 -13.89
N VAL A 233 7.66 22.30 -13.38
CA VAL A 233 7.77 20.96 -13.97
C VAL A 233 6.52 20.80 -14.83
N VAL A 234 6.69 20.37 -16.09
CA VAL A 234 5.53 20.04 -16.92
C VAL A 234 4.76 18.93 -16.21
N GLU A 235 3.52 19.20 -15.84
CA GLU A 235 2.68 18.30 -15.04
C GLU A 235 2.57 16.89 -15.66
N GLU A 236 2.59 16.82 -17.00
CA GLU A 236 2.64 15.58 -17.77
C GLU A 236 3.87 14.71 -17.43
N HIS A 237 5.04 15.32 -17.25
CA HIS A 237 6.27 14.61 -16.88
C HIS A 237 6.20 14.04 -15.46
N ARG A 238 5.61 14.81 -14.53
CA ARG A 238 5.42 14.38 -13.14
C ARG A 238 4.47 13.17 -13.07
N GLN A 239 3.37 13.22 -13.81
CA GLN A 239 2.41 12.12 -13.91
C GLN A 239 3.01 10.88 -14.54
N LEU A 240 3.88 11.05 -15.55
CA LEU A 240 4.62 9.95 -16.16
C LEU A 240 5.55 9.26 -15.17
N VAL A 241 6.40 10.01 -14.47
CA VAL A 241 7.33 9.47 -13.46
C VAL A 241 6.57 8.74 -12.35
N ASP A 242 5.48 9.34 -11.86
CA ASP A 242 4.62 8.75 -10.84
C ASP A 242 3.95 7.45 -11.32
N SER A 243 3.47 7.41 -12.58
CA SER A 243 2.89 6.21 -13.18
C SER A 243 3.90 5.07 -13.31
N ILE A 244 5.13 5.36 -13.75
CA ILE A 244 6.21 4.36 -13.80
C ILE A 244 6.55 3.88 -12.38
N ALA A 245 6.68 4.81 -11.42
CA ALA A 245 7.04 4.45 -10.06
C ALA A 245 5.98 3.57 -9.37
N ARG A 246 4.69 3.86 -9.57
CA ARG A 246 3.59 3.04 -9.06
C ARG A 246 3.56 1.66 -9.72
N HIS A 247 3.84 1.58 -11.02
CA HIS A 247 3.96 0.31 -11.73
C HIS A 247 5.04 -0.59 -11.13
N VAL A 248 6.23 -0.03 -10.90
CA VAL A 248 7.36 -0.73 -10.27
C VAL A 248 6.98 -1.25 -8.89
N VAL A 249 6.40 -0.40 -8.03
CA VAL A 249 6.01 -0.81 -6.66
C VAL A 249 4.93 -1.90 -6.71
N TYR A 250 3.96 -1.79 -7.62
CA TYR A 250 2.94 -2.81 -7.82
C TYR A 250 3.56 -4.16 -8.22
N ASP A 251 4.47 -4.17 -9.18
CA ASP A 251 5.15 -5.40 -9.64
C ASP A 251 6.04 -6.00 -8.56
N CYS A 252 6.80 -5.20 -7.81
CA CYS A 252 7.54 -5.69 -6.65
C CYS A 252 6.60 -6.32 -5.62
N CYS A 253 5.47 -5.67 -5.34
CA CYS A 253 4.50 -6.19 -4.39
C CYS A 253 3.85 -7.49 -4.88
N ARG A 254 3.60 -7.63 -6.19
CA ARG A 254 3.06 -8.84 -6.84
C ARG A 254 4.05 -9.99 -6.91
N SER A 255 5.35 -9.72 -6.96
CA SER A 255 6.38 -10.77 -6.95
C SER A 255 6.88 -11.15 -5.56
N THR A 256 6.59 -10.33 -4.55
CA THR A 256 7.04 -10.61 -3.18
C THR A 256 6.48 -11.95 -2.72
N ALA A 257 7.35 -12.91 -2.46
CA ALA A 257 6.95 -14.22 -1.97
C ALA A 257 6.38 -14.13 -0.54
N VAL A 258 5.31 -14.87 -0.29
CA VAL A 258 4.67 -14.96 1.03
C VAL A 258 5.47 -15.88 1.93
N MET A 259 5.99 -15.38 3.06
CA MET A 259 6.73 -16.20 4.03
C MET A 259 5.80 -16.87 5.04
N SER A 260 6.29 -17.90 5.72
CA SER A 260 5.54 -18.67 6.72
C SER A 260 4.97 -17.77 7.83
N THR A 261 5.79 -16.84 8.33
CA THR A 261 5.41 -15.88 9.36
C THR A 261 4.36 -14.89 8.88
N ASN A 262 4.36 -14.51 7.60
CA ASN A 262 3.30 -13.66 7.04
C ASN A 262 1.96 -14.40 7.04
N ALA A 263 1.93 -15.62 6.51
CA ALA A 263 0.71 -16.44 6.39
C ALA A 263 0.11 -16.75 7.76
N VAL A 264 0.93 -17.20 8.71
CA VAL A 264 0.46 -17.53 10.08
C VAL A 264 0.00 -16.27 10.82
N SER A 265 0.75 -15.16 10.76
CA SER A 265 0.33 -13.90 11.40
C SER A 265 -0.97 -13.37 10.82
N PHE A 266 -1.16 -13.51 9.50
CA PHE A 266 -2.38 -13.10 8.81
C PHE A 266 -3.60 -13.91 9.26
N LEU A 267 -3.49 -15.24 9.32
CA LEU A 267 -4.57 -16.10 9.79
C LEU A 267 -4.89 -15.86 11.26
N LEU A 268 -3.87 -15.70 12.11
CA LEU A 268 -4.08 -15.44 13.53
C LEU A 268 -4.78 -14.10 13.78
N LEU A 269 -4.43 -13.02 13.07
CA LEU A 269 -5.04 -11.71 13.32
C LEU A 269 -6.43 -11.55 12.68
N ASN A 270 -6.67 -12.14 11.51
CA ASN A 270 -7.90 -11.91 10.74
C ASN A 270 -8.93 -13.04 10.88
N VAL A 271 -8.53 -14.27 11.22
CA VAL A 271 -9.42 -15.44 11.34
C VAL A 271 -9.47 -15.97 12.77
N PHE A 272 -8.31 -16.18 13.40
CA PHE A 272 -8.19 -16.85 14.71
C PHE A 272 -7.73 -15.90 15.82
N ARG A 273 -8.38 -14.73 15.92
CA ARG A 273 -7.98 -13.65 16.85
C ARG A 273 -8.01 -14.07 18.32
N GLU A 274 -8.94 -14.94 18.69
CA GLU A 274 -9.08 -15.52 20.04
C GLU A 274 -8.22 -16.77 20.26
N GLY A 275 -7.48 -17.20 19.23
CA GLY A 275 -6.71 -18.44 19.22
C GLY A 275 -7.52 -19.65 18.75
N ALA A 276 -6.80 -20.67 18.29
CA ALA A 276 -7.38 -21.90 17.76
C ALA A 276 -6.44 -23.10 17.94
N PRO A 277 -6.97 -24.34 17.90
CA PRO A 277 -6.15 -25.54 17.79
C PRO A 277 -5.25 -25.48 16.54
N ILE A 278 -4.03 -26.02 16.65
CA ILE A 278 -3.07 -26.00 15.55
C ILE A 278 -3.61 -26.69 14.29
N GLU A 279 -4.46 -27.70 14.45
CA GLU A 279 -5.10 -28.45 13.36
C GLU A 279 -6.04 -27.54 12.54
N SER A 280 -6.86 -26.72 13.20
CA SER A 280 -7.75 -25.77 12.52
C SER A 280 -6.98 -24.68 11.78
N ILE A 281 -5.83 -24.26 12.32
CA ILE A 281 -4.95 -23.30 11.66
C ILE A 281 -4.28 -23.94 10.45
N ALA A 282 -3.87 -25.21 10.55
CA ALA A 282 -3.28 -25.97 9.45
C ALA A 282 -4.25 -26.09 8.27
N GLU A 283 -5.52 -26.45 8.53
CA GLU A 283 -6.55 -26.49 7.48
C GLU A 283 -6.77 -25.12 6.82
N ALA A 284 -6.76 -24.04 7.60
CA ALA A 284 -6.87 -22.70 7.06
C ALA A 284 -5.63 -22.27 6.26
N LEU A 285 -4.44 -22.73 6.67
CA LEU A 285 -3.20 -22.50 5.94
C LEU A 285 -3.18 -23.26 4.60
N ASP A 286 -3.72 -24.47 4.56
CA ASP A 286 -3.86 -25.24 3.31
C ASP A 286 -4.79 -24.51 2.34
N ARG A 287 -5.96 -24.06 2.81
CA ARG A 287 -6.88 -23.23 2.00
C ARG A 287 -6.22 -21.94 1.51
N LEU A 288 -5.46 -21.27 2.37
CA LEU A 288 -4.73 -20.06 1.99
C LEU A 288 -3.68 -20.35 0.92
N ARG A 289 -2.95 -21.46 1.01
CA ARG A 289 -1.97 -21.90 -0.01
C ARG A 289 -2.63 -22.18 -1.35
N GLU A 290 -3.81 -22.81 -1.34
CA GLU A 290 -4.59 -23.04 -2.56
C GLU A 290 -5.00 -21.73 -3.22
N GLN A 291 -5.49 -20.76 -2.44
CA GLN A 291 -5.86 -19.42 -2.95
C GLN A 291 -4.66 -18.65 -3.51
N LEU A 292 -3.53 -18.67 -2.80
CA LEU A 292 -2.29 -18.06 -3.28
C LEU A 292 -1.81 -18.72 -4.57
N SER A 293 -1.90 -20.04 -4.67
CA SER A 293 -1.51 -20.78 -5.88
C SER A 293 -2.43 -20.47 -7.07
N TYR A 294 -3.73 -20.34 -6.84
CA TYR A 294 -4.70 -19.98 -7.88
C TYR A 294 -4.44 -18.59 -8.49
N THR A 295 -3.88 -17.68 -7.69
CA THR A 295 -3.58 -16.30 -8.10
C THR A 295 -2.12 -16.10 -8.52
N ASP A 296 -1.38 -17.19 -8.78
CA ASP A 296 0.03 -17.21 -9.18
C ASP A 296 0.95 -16.47 -8.18
N ARG A 297 0.63 -16.57 -6.87
CA ARG A 297 1.46 -16.05 -5.80
C ARG A 297 2.42 -17.09 -5.27
N ASP A 298 3.70 -16.72 -5.28
CA ASP A 298 4.77 -17.56 -4.76
C ASP A 298 4.75 -17.63 -3.22
N CYS A 299 4.86 -18.84 -2.69
CA CYS A 299 5.03 -19.11 -1.26
C CYS A 299 6.49 -19.45 -0.98
N GLY A 300 7.11 -18.71 -0.07
CA GLY A 300 8.49 -18.95 0.39
C GLY A 300 8.66 -20.15 1.32
N PHE A 301 7.64 -21.00 1.46
CA PHE A 301 7.62 -22.14 2.37
C PHE A 301 6.90 -23.34 1.72
N VAL A 302 7.30 -24.55 2.12
CA VAL A 302 6.75 -25.82 1.63
C VAL A 302 6.72 -26.83 2.78
N GLY A 303 5.98 -27.94 2.60
CA GLY A 303 5.89 -29.02 3.58
C GLY A 303 4.52 -29.13 4.23
N ASP A 304 4.48 -29.88 5.33
CA ASP A 304 3.28 -30.09 6.15
C ASP A 304 2.91 -28.82 6.91
N SER A 305 1.63 -28.48 6.91
CA SER A 305 1.16 -27.20 7.46
C SER A 305 1.37 -27.09 8.97
N VAL A 306 1.35 -28.19 9.72
CA VAL A 306 1.64 -28.18 11.16
C VAL A 306 3.12 -27.84 11.42
N ASP A 307 4.03 -28.41 10.63
CA ASP A 307 5.46 -28.13 10.74
C ASP A 307 5.77 -26.67 10.36
N VAL A 308 5.15 -26.16 9.29
CA VAL A 308 5.29 -24.75 8.90
C VAL A 308 4.79 -23.81 10.00
N ILE A 309 3.65 -24.13 10.62
CA ILE A 309 3.12 -23.35 11.74
C ILE A 309 4.09 -23.37 12.93
N ASN A 310 4.62 -24.53 13.30
CA ASN A 310 5.58 -24.64 14.39
C ASN A 310 6.85 -23.82 14.14
N HIS A 311 7.41 -23.90 12.93
CA HIS A 311 8.55 -23.08 12.51
C HIS A 311 8.23 -21.59 12.60
N ALA A 312 7.08 -21.15 12.05
CA ALA A 312 6.68 -19.75 12.10
C ALA A 312 6.52 -19.24 13.53
N ILE A 313 5.94 -20.04 14.43
CA ILE A 313 5.79 -19.69 15.86
C ILE A 313 7.15 -19.59 16.55
N ASP A 314 8.09 -20.50 16.24
CA ASP A 314 9.45 -20.46 16.79
C ASP A 314 10.19 -19.19 16.35
N VAL A 315 10.03 -18.80 15.08
CA VAL A 315 10.65 -17.58 14.52
C VAL A 315 10.02 -16.31 15.10
N LEU A 316 8.68 -16.23 15.17
CA LEU A 316 7.95 -15.08 15.75
C LEU A 316 8.20 -14.94 17.25
N GLY A 317 8.34 -16.07 17.95
CA GLY A 317 8.65 -16.14 19.37
C GLY A 317 7.45 -15.86 20.30
N PRO A 318 7.61 -16.13 21.61
CA PRO A 318 6.53 -16.11 22.59
C PRO A 318 5.96 -14.71 22.87
N GLY A 319 6.68 -13.66 22.47
CA GLY A 319 6.19 -12.28 22.56
C GLY A 319 5.04 -12.00 21.61
N LEU A 320 5.01 -12.65 20.43
CA LEU A 320 3.99 -12.38 19.41
C LEU A 320 2.93 -13.46 19.34
N VAL A 321 3.31 -14.72 19.58
CA VAL A 321 2.41 -15.86 19.51
C VAL A 321 2.66 -16.79 20.70
N ARG A 322 1.60 -17.11 21.44
CA ARG A 322 1.65 -18.04 22.58
C ARG A 322 1.19 -19.43 22.16
N ARG A 323 1.79 -20.44 22.77
CA ARG A 323 1.39 -21.84 22.69
C ARG A 323 0.94 -22.30 24.06
N GLU A 324 -0.29 -22.76 24.16
CA GLU A 324 -0.88 -23.29 25.39
C GLU A 324 -1.29 -24.74 25.15
N ARG A 325 -0.84 -25.64 26.03
CA ARG A 325 -1.21 -27.05 25.94
C ARG A 325 -2.45 -27.28 26.79
N THR A 326 -3.58 -27.49 26.12
CA THR A 326 -4.84 -27.86 26.78
C THR A 326 -5.01 -29.38 26.76
N GLY A 327 -5.95 -29.91 27.55
CA GLY A 327 -6.24 -31.35 27.55
C GLY A 327 -6.69 -31.91 26.20
N SER A 328 -7.08 -31.03 25.26
CA SER A 328 -7.57 -31.35 23.91
C SER A 328 -6.56 -31.09 22.80
N GLY A 329 -5.36 -30.56 23.07
CA GLY A 329 -4.37 -30.27 22.03
C GLY A 329 -3.47 -29.07 22.34
N VAL A 330 -2.77 -28.57 21.32
CA VAL A 330 -1.99 -27.32 21.40
C VAL A 330 -2.84 -26.21 20.80
N VAL A 331 -3.19 -25.23 21.62
CA VAL A 331 -3.87 -24.01 21.19
C VAL A 331 -2.83 -22.93 20.93
N VAL A 332 -2.93 -22.29 19.78
CA VAL A 332 -2.08 -21.19 19.36
C VAL A 332 -2.88 -19.90 19.44
N THR A 333 -2.37 -18.91 20.15
CA THR A 333 -3.07 -17.63 20.38
C THR A 333 -2.16 -16.45 20.06
N PRO A 334 -2.61 -15.48 19.25
CA PRO A 334 -1.85 -14.26 19.00
C PRO A 334 -1.82 -13.35 20.23
N VAL A 335 -0.73 -12.60 20.38
CA VAL A 335 -0.62 -11.55 21.40
C VAL A 335 -1.18 -10.26 20.83
N THR A 336 -2.47 -10.02 21.07
CA THR A 336 -3.23 -8.86 20.54
C THR A 336 -3.08 -7.59 21.38
N ILE A 337 -2.25 -7.59 22.42
CA ILE A 337 -1.97 -6.43 23.26
C ILE A 337 -0.85 -5.55 22.68
N LEU A 338 -0.90 -4.25 22.97
CA LEU A 338 0.19 -3.32 22.66
C LEU A 338 1.41 -3.59 23.56
N PRO A 339 2.65 -3.45 23.04
CA PRO A 339 2.99 -3.04 21.68
C PRO A 339 3.09 -4.21 20.67
N ASN A 340 2.98 -5.45 21.13
CA ASN A 340 3.30 -6.67 20.40
C ASN A 340 2.42 -6.89 19.16
N VAL A 341 1.15 -6.51 19.24
CA VAL A 341 0.21 -6.61 18.12
C VAL A 341 0.65 -5.78 16.90
N ILE A 342 1.35 -4.67 17.10
CA ILE A 342 1.87 -3.83 16.00
C ILE A 342 2.99 -4.57 15.25
N GLU A 343 3.83 -5.33 15.96
CA GLU A 343 4.84 -6.18 15.34
C GLU A 343 4.20 -7.37 14.63
N LEU A 344 3.19 -8.01 15.22
CA LEU A 344 2.47 -9.10 14.54
C LEU A 344 1.74 -8.59 13.28
N GLN A 345 1.12 -7.41 13.36
CA GLN A 345 0.46 -6.76 12.23
C GLN A 345 1.45 -6.43 11.11
N TYR A 346 2.70 -6.09 11.44
CA TYR A 346 3.75 -5.88 10.43
C TYR A 346 3.91 -7.11 9.53
N TYR A 347 3.95 -8.32 10.12
CA TYR A 347 4.08 -9.56 9.35
C TYR A 347 2.77 -9.91 8.60
N SER A 348 1.61 -9.72 9.23
CA SER A 348 0.29 -9.91 8.59
C SER A 348 0.11 -9.01 7.36
N ASN A 349 0.58 -7.77 7.44
CA ASN A 349 0.53 -6.78 6.37
C ASN A 349 1.27 -7.18 5.07
N GLY A 350 2.12 -8.21 5.11
CA GLY A 350 2.71 -8.79 3.90
C GLY A 350 1.67 -9.36 2.92
N LEU A 351 0.54 -9.87 3.44
CA LEU A 351 -0.56 -10.41 2.64
C LEU A 351 -1.66 -9.38 2.32
N MET A 352 -1.70 -8.24 3.02
CA MET A 352 -2.75 -7.24 2.80
C MET A 352 -2.85 -6.75 1.35
N PRO A 353 -1.77 -6.39 0.65
CA PRO A 353 -1.85 -5.99 -0.77
C PRO A 353 -2.28 -7.13 -1.71
N HIS A 354 -2.28 -8.37 -1.23
CA HIS A 354 -2.76 -9.49 -2.03
C HIS A 354 -4.28 -9.47 -2.14
N PHE A 355 -4.95 -9.30 -1.00
CA PHE A 355 -6.39 -9.39 -0.82
C PHE A 355 -7.09 -8.02 -0.67
N VAL A 356 -6.41 -6.93 -1.02
CA VAL A 356 -6.92 -5.58 -0.70
C VAL A 356 -8.21 -5.26 -1.46
N LEU A 357 -8.35 -5.71 -2.72
CA LEU A 357 -9.55 -5.48 -3.51
C LEU A 357 -10.72 -6.34 -3.03
N GLU A 358 -10.43 -7.60 -2.68
CA GLU A 358 -11.37 -8.50 -2.03
C GLU A 358 -11.87 -7.90 -0.71
N ALA A 359 -10.95 -7.34 0.09
CA ALA A 359 -11.27 -6.67 1.34
C ALA A 359 -12.12 -5.40 1.13
N VAL A 360 -11.82 -4.60 0.09
CA VAL A 360 -12.67 -3.44 -0.29
C VAL A 360 -14.09 -3.90 -0.60
N ILE A 361 -14.26 -4.90 -1.46
CA ILE A 361 -15.59 -5.41 -1.84
C ILE A 361 -16.30 -6.00 -0.62
N GLY A 362 -15.59 -6.79 0.20
CA GLY A 362 -16.13 -7.37 1.43
C GLY A 362 -16.63 -6.31 2.42
N THR A 363 -15.86 -5.24 2.63
CA THR A 363 -16.25 -4.09 3.47
C THR A 363 -17.43 -3.33 2.86
N CYS A 364 -17.45 -3.08 1.54
CA CYS A 364 -18.55 -2.39 0.88
C CYS A 364 -19.86 -3.21 0.91
N ILE A 365 -19.79 -4.54 0.77
CA ILE A 365 -20.92 -5.43 0.97
C ILE A 365 -21.45 -5.30 2.40
N LYS A 366 -20.58 -5.36 3.42
CA LYS A 366 -20.97 -5.17 4.83
C LYS A 366 -21.64 -3.81 5.05
N CYS A 367 -21.14 -2.74 4.44
CA CYS A 367 -21.75 -1.41 4.47
C CYS A 367 -23.16 -1.41 3.87
N LEU A 368 -23.34 -1.94 2.65
CA LEU A 368 -24.63 -1.98 1.96
C LEU A 368 -25.65 -2.87 2.68
N LEU A 369 -25.21 -3.95 3.32
CA LEU A 369 -26.09 -4.81 4.12
C LEU A 369 -26.57 -4.13 5.43
N LYS A 370 -25.80 -3.18 5.98
CA LYS A 370 -26.27 -2.35 7.11
C LYS A 370 -27.35 -1.37 6.65
N GLU A 371 -27.26 -0.87 5.41
CA GLU A 371 -28.26 0.03 4.81
C GLU A 371 -29.52 -0.73 4.36
N ASN A 372 -29.37 -1.96 3.84
CA ASN A 372 -30.45 -2.79 3.29
C ASN A 372 -30.62 -4.12 4.03
N SER A 373 -31.68 -4.25 4.83
CA SER A 373 -32.00 -5.47 5.60
C SER A 373 -32.41 -6.69 4.75
N THR A 374 -32.52 -6.56 3.43
CA THR A 374 -33.00 -7.60 2.51
C THR A 374 -31.93 -8.64 2.14
N GLY A 375 -30.66 -8.40 2.47
CA GLY A 375 -29.56 -9.29 2.08
C GLY A 375 -29.16 -9.18 0.59
N VAL A 376 -29.62 -8.12 -0.07
CA VAL A 376 -29.49 -7.90 -1.51
C VAL A 376 -28.61 -6.68 -1.78
N VAL A 377 -27.74 -6.77 -2.79
CA VAL A 377 -26.90 -5.69 -3.27
C VAL A 377 -26.98 -5.56 -4.79
N TYR A 378 -26.97 -4.32 -5.29
CA TYR A 378 -26.95 -4.03 -6.72
C TYR A 378 -25.53 -3.76 -7.21
N GLN A 379 -25.18 -4.23 -8.41
CA GLN A 379 -23.84 -4.10 -8.97
C GLN A 379 -23.35 -2.65 -9.02
N GLY A 380 -24.17 -1.73 -9.51
CA GLY A 380 -23.81 -0.31 -9.68
C GLY A 380 -23.55 0.38 -8.35
N GLN A 381 -24.33 0.07 -7.32
CA GLN A 381 -24.13 0.60 -5.96
C GLN A 381 -22.83 0.06 -5.35
N LEU A 382 -22.60 -1.25 -5.48
CA LEU A 382 -21.40 -1.89 -4.98
C LEU A 382 -20.15 -1.34 -5.66
N MET A 383 -20.16 -1.21 -6.99
CA MET A 383 -19.06 -0.61 -7.75
C MET A 383 -18.76 0.82 -7.29
N SER A 384 -19.79 1.67 -7.17
CA SER A 384 -19.64 3.06 -6.72
C SER A 384 -19.00 3.15 -5.33
N LYS A 385 -19.49 2.37 -4.35
CA LYS A 385 -18.92 2.32 -2.99
C LYS A 385 -17.48 1.78 -2.99
N CYS A 386 -17.18 0.79 -3.83
CA CYS A 386 -15.82 0.23 -3.94
C CYS A 386 -14.82 1.26 -4.50
N VAL A 387 -15.21 1.99 -5.55
CA VAL A 387 -14.39 3.06 -6.12
C VAL A 387 -14.17 4.15 -5.07
N GLU A 388 -15.21 4.57 -4.35
CA GLU A 388 -15.10 5.54 -3.27
C GLU A 388 -14.12 5.07 -2.17
N LEU A 389 -14.24 3.84 -1.69
CA LEU A 389 -13.34 3.32 -0.65
C LEU A 389 -11.89 3.22 -1.14
N CYS A 390 -11.66 2.85 -2.40
CA CYS A 390 -10.34 2.86 -3.02
C CYS A 390 -9.75 4.28 -3.10
N GLU A 391 -10.56 5.29 -3.42
CA GLU A 391 -10.13 6.69 -3.42
C GLU A 391 -9.73 7.17 -2.02
N VAL A 392 -10.50 6.78 -1.00
CA VAL A 392 -10.17 7.06 0.41
C VAL A 392 -8.82 6.42 0.77
N MET A 393 -8.62 5.15 0.39
CA MET A 393 -7.43 4.37 0.75
C MET A 393 -6.24 4.51 -0.22
N GLN A 394 -6.29 5.44 -1.17
CA GLN A 394 -5.27 5.59 -2.23
C GLN A 394 -3.85 5.89 -1.75
N TYR A 395 -3.67 6.30 -0.49
CA TYR A 395 -2.35 6.52 0.13
C TYR A 395 -1.86 5.33 0.97
N GLU A 396 -2.73 4.33 1.19
CA GLU A 396 -2.42 3.10 1.93
C GLU A 396 -2.05 1.93 1.02
N PHE A 397 -2.63 1.89 -0.19
CA PHE A 397 -2.51 0.76 -1.11
C PHE A 397 -2.45 1.21 -2.57
N ILE A 398 -1.73 0.45 -3.39
CA ILE A 398 -1.77 0.54 -4.85
C ILE A 398 -2.65 -0.62 -5.34
N PHE A 399 -3.87 -0.29 -5.75
CA PHE A 399 -4.91 -1.28 -6.06
C PHE A 399 -4.69 -1.98 -7.40
N THR A 400 -4.28 -1.24 -8.43
CA THR A 400 -4.17 -1.75 -9.79
C THR A 400 -2.82 -1.42 -10.41
N LYS A 401 -2.47 -2.19 -11.45
CA LYS A 401 -1.42 -1.77 -12.37
C LYS A 401 -1.84 -0.46 -13.00
N THR A 402 -0.88 0.45 -13.22
CA THR A 402 -1.14 1.71 -13.94
C THR A 402 -1.63 1.54 -15.38
N CYS A 403 -1.56 0.32 -15.93
CA CYS A 403 -2.12 -0.01 -17.22
C CYS A 403 -3.61 -0.42 -17.20
N GLN A 404 -4.17 -0.74 -16.03
CA GLN A 404 -5.54 -1.23 -15.82
C GLN A 404 -6.39 -0.14 -15.13
N THR A 405 -7.69 -0.09 -15.41
CA THR A 405 -8.61 0.82 -14.71
C THR A 405 -9.06 0.19 -13.39
N LEU A 406 -9.48 1.02 -12.44
CA LEU A 406 -9.91 0.50 -11.14
C LEU A 406 -11.20 -0.32 -11.25
N GLU A 407 -12.13 0.11 -12.10
CA GLU A 407 -13.43 -0.52 -12.30
C GLU A 407 -13.31 -1.91 -12.94
N THR A 408 -12.33 -2.09 -13.85
CA THR A 408 -12.06 -3.40 -14.46
C THR A 408 -11.49 -4.36 -13.43
N ALA A 409 -10.55 -3.91 -12.60
CA ALA A 409 -10.00 -4.74 -11.52
C ALA A 409 -11.06 -5.09 -10.46
N ILE A 410 -11.94 -4.15 -10.08
CA ILE A 410 -13.05 -4.44 -9.17
C ILE A 410 -13.99 -5.47 -9.81
N SER A 411 -14.33 -5.34 -11.10
CA SER A 411 -15.20 -6.28 -11.80
C SER A 411 -14.62 -7.69 -11.84
N GLU A 412 -13.32 -7.84 -12.13
CA GLU A 412 -12.62 -9.14 -12.10
C GLU A 412 -12.71 -9.80 -10.71
N VAL A 413 -12.58 -9.02 -9.63
CA VAL A 413 -12.73 -9.55 -8.27
C VAL A 413 -14.19 -9.82 -7.92
N MET A 414 -15.15 -9.05 -8.44
CA MET A 414 -16.58 -9.37 -8.28
C MET A 414 -16.94 -10.71 -8.95
N GLU A 415 -16.34 -11.03 -10.09
CA GLU A 415 -16.48 -12.34 -10.73
C GLU A 415 -15.91 -13.48 -9.87
N SER A 416 -14.80 -13.24 -9.17
CA SER A 416 -14.26 -14.21 -8.22
C SER A 416 -15.19 -14.42 -7.02
N PHE A 417 -15.90 -13.38 -6.58
CA PHE A 417 -16.92 -13.48 -5.53
C PHE A 417 -18.15 -14.29 -5.95
N LEU A 418 -18.53 -14.25 -7.23
CA LEU A 418 -19.56 -15.13 -7.79
C LEU A 418 -19.07 -16.59 -7.80
N THR A 419 -17.83 -16.82 -8.20
CA THR A 419 -17.23 -18.16 -8.24
C THR A 419 -17.05 -18.76 -6.84
N ALA A 420 -16.84 -17.92 -5.83
CA ALA A 420 -16.69 -18.31 -4.44
C ALA A 420 -18.02 -18.41 -3.66
N ASP A 421 -19.17 -18.32 -4.35
CA ASP A 421 -20.52 -18.33 -3.76
C ASP A 421 -20.71 -17.28 -2.64
N ILE A 422 -20.01 -16.14 -2.74
CA ILE A 422 -20.22 -14.98 -1.86
C ILE A 422 -21.36 -14.13 -2.41
N LEU A 423 -21.36 -13.89 -3.72
CA LEU A 423 -22.44 -13.24 -4.45
C LEU A 423 -23.21 -14.31 -5.21
N LEU A 424 -24.53 -14.33 -5.07
CA LEU A 424 -25.41 -15.25 -5.79
C LEU A 424 -26.28 -14.44 -6.75
N PRO A 425 -26.17 -14.64 -8.07
CA PRO A 425 -26.95 -13.90 -9.04
C PRO A 425 -28.44 -14.20 -8.85
N GLN A 426 -29.25 -13.17 -8.63
CA GLN A 426 -30.70 -13.29 -8.69
C GLN A 426 -31.09 -13.23 -10.16
N GLN A 427 -31.41 -14.38 -10.77
CA GLN A 427 -32.09 -14.36 -12.05
C GLN A 427 -33.46 -13.71 -11.83
N LYS A 428 -33.64 -12.48 -12.34
CA LYS A 428 -34.99 -12.07 -12.75
C LYS A 428 -35.48 -13.16 -13.70
N ALA A 429 -36.61 -13.80 -13.38
CA ALA A 429 -37.28 -14.66 -14.33
C ALA A 429 -37.39 -13.87 -15.63
N MET A 430 -36.80 -14.36 -16.74
CA MET A 430 -37.06 -13.75 -18.06
C MET A 430 -38.55 -13.85 -18.29
N LEU A 431 -39.26 -12.75 -18.06
CA LEU A 431 -40.65 -12.62 -18.46
C LEU A 431 -40.67 -12.62 -19.98
N THR A 432 -41.55 -13.38 -20.61
CA THR A 432 -41.79 -13.23 -22.05
C THR A 432 -42.30 -11.81 -22.34
N GLU A 433 -42.11 -11.28 -23.55
CA GLU A 433 -42.64 -9.96 -23.94
C GLU A 433 -44.14 -9.82 -23.60
N GLU A 434 -44.89 -10.92 -23.74
CA GLU A 434 -46.31 -10.99 -23.36
C GLU A 434 -46.54 -10.90 -21.85
N GLN A 435 -45.65 -11.45 -21.01
CA GLN A 435 -45.73 -11.34 -19.56
C GLN A 435 -45.34 -9.95 -19.06
N GLU A 436 -44.32 -9.32 -19.67
CA GLU A 436 -44.00 -7.91 -19.40
C GLU A 436 -45.14 -6.99 -19.82
N TRP A 437 -45.70 -7.21 -21.01
CA TRP A 437 -46.85 -6.45 -21.49
C TRP A 437 -48.08 -6.67 -20.61
N SER A 438 -48.36 -7.90 -20.19
CA SER A 438 -49.46 -8.23 -19.28
C SER A 438 -49.28 -7.61 -17.90
N GLN A 439 -48.06 -7.56 -17.36
CA GLN A 439 -47.78 -6.89 -16.09
C GLN A 439 -47.89 -5.37 -16.21
N ARG A 440 -47.37 -4.78 -17.30
CA ARG A 440 -47.54 -3.34 -17.57
C ARG A 440 -49.02 -2.99 -17.72
N PHE A 441 -49.79 -3.83 -18.42
CA PHE A 441 -51.21 -3.65 -18.65
C PHE A 441 -52.07 -3.87 -17.39
N ALA A 442 -51.77 -4.91 -16.60
CA ALA A 442 -52.44 -5.17 -15.32
C ALA A 442 -52.20 -4.03 -14.32
N ARG A 443 -50.95 -3.52 -14.24
CA ARG A 443 -50.65 -2.31 -13.46
C ARG A 443 -51.53 -1.16 -13.94
N HIS A 444 -51.56 -0.89 -15.26
CA HIS A 444 -52.34 0.20 -15.86
C HIS A 444 -53.85 0.17 -15.56
N ILE A 445 -54.40 -1.00 -15.23
CA ILE A 445 -55.82 -1.19 -14.91
C ILE A 445 -56.10 -0.99 -13.41
N GLU A 446 -55.15 -1.30 -12.52
CA GLU A 446 -55.42 -1.39 -11.08
C GLU A 446 -55.37 -0.06 -10.31
N ASN A 447 -54.70 0.98 -10.79
CA ASN A 447 -54.68 2.30 -10.13
C ASN A 447 -54.71 3.39 -11.19
N ASN A 448 -55.27 4.58 -10.92
CA ASN A 448 -55.33 5.67 -11.91
C ASN A 448 -54.76 6.99 -11.39
N ASP A 449 -54.11 7.01 -10.21
CA ASP A 449 -53.71 8.28 -9.57
C ASP A 449 -52.28 8.34 -8.96
N ASP A 450 -51.44 7.29 -9.01
CA ASP A 450 -50.09 7.29 -8.32
C ASP A 450 -48.86 6.98 -9.24
N TYR A 451 -48.98 7.05 -10.58
CA TYR A 451 -47.97 6.48 -11.50
C TYR A 451 -46.63 7.20 -11.68
N GLU A 452 -46.51 8.48 -11.34
CA GLU A 452 -45.23 9.17 -11.60
C GLU A 452 -44.10 8.65 -10.70
N GLU A 453 -44.41 8.11 -9.51
CA GLU A 453 -43.39 7.69 -8.55
C GLU A 453 -42.84 6.28 -8.85
N ASP A 454 -43.69 5.31 -9.20
CA ASP A 454 -43.28 3.92 -9.45
C ASP A 454 -42.53 3.70 -10.79
N LEU A 455 -42.86 4.48 -11.82
CA LEU A 455 -42.11 4.50 -13.09
C LEU A 455 -40.71 5.08 -12.92
N VAL A 456 -40.53 6.05 -12.01
CA VAL A 456 -39.22 6.62 -11.69
C VAL A 456 -38.39 5.63 -10.87
N ILE A 457 -38.99 4.89 -9.94
CA ILE A 457 -38.31 3.88 -9.13
C ILE A 457 -37.81 2.71 -9.99
N SER A 458 -38.64 2.22 -10.92
CA SER A 458 -38.25 1.12 -11.82
C SER A 458 -37.13 1.50 -12.79
N ASN A 459 -37.17 2.70 -13.38
CA ASN A 459 -36.07 3.21 -14.21
C ASN A 459 -34.77 3.39 -13.41
N ARG A 460 -34.85 3.88 -12.16
CA ARG A 460 -33.69 3.97 -11.27
C ARG A 460 -33.09 2.61 -10.91
N LEU A 461 -33.89 1.56 -10.85
CA LEU A 461 -33.43 0.19 -10.55
C LEU A 461 -32.78 -0.49 -11.76
N GLU A 462 -33.22 -0.18 -12.99
CA GLU A 462 -32.55 -0.65 -14.21
C GLU A 462 -31.15 -0.04 -14.39
N ASP A 463 -30.97 1.22 -13.99
CA ASP A 463 -29.66 1.90 -14.01
C ASP A 463 -28.63 1.32 -13.01
N LEU A 464 -29.09 0.58 -11.97
CA LEU A 464 -28.22 0.04 -10.92
C LEU A 464 -27.60 -1.32 -11.28
N GLY A 465 -27.93 -1.89 -12.43
CA GLY A 465 -27.37 -3.15 -12.91
C GLY A 465 -27.93 -4.39 -12.21
N PRO A 466 -27.31 -5.57 -12.39
CA PRO A 466 -27.83 -6.83 -11.86
C PRO A 466 -27.81 -6.88 -10.33
N GLU A 467 -28.75 -7.68 -9.82
CA GLU A 467 -29.02 -7.87 -8.40
C GLU A 467 -28.34 -9.15 -7.89
N TYR A 468 -27.66 -9.05 -6.75
CA TYR A 468 -26.99 -10.17 -6.10
C TYR A 468 -27.53 -10.38 -4.69
N LYS A 469 -27.82 -11.63 -4.35
CA LYS A 469 -28.02 -12.05 -2.96
C LYS A 469 -26.68 -12.38 -2.33
N VAL A 470 -26.40 -11.82 -1.16
CA VAL A 470 -25.13 -12.04 -0.46
C VAL A 470 -25.22 -13.26 0.44
N ASN A 471 -24.22 -14.14 0.37
CA ASN A 471 -24.03 -15.23 1.32
C ASN A 471 -23.21 -14.75 2.52
N THR A 472 -23.90 -14.29 3.57
CA THR A 472 -23.26 -13.76 4.80
C THR A 472 -22.59 -14.82 5.66
N ASP A 473 -22.88 -16.11 5.42
CA ASP A 473 -22.30 -17.23 6.17
C ASP A 473 -20.97 -17.72 5.61
N ASN A 474 -20.54 -17.17 4.47
CA ASN A 474 -19.26 -17.50 3.86
C ASN A 474 -18.09 -16.95 4.69
N ASP A 475 -17.16 -17.84 5.09
CA ASP A 475 -16.00 -17.46 5.90
C ASP A 475 -15.08 -16.46 5.20
N LEU A 476 -14.97 -16.50 3.87
CA LEU A 476 -14.18 -15.54 3.09
C LEU A 476 -14.78 -14.15 3.14
N GLN A 477 -16.11 -14.04 3.05
CA GLN A 477 -16.79 -12.75 3.18
C GLN A 477 -16.57 -12.15 4.57
N ARG A 478 -16.60 -12.97 5.62
CA ARG A 478 -16.29 -12.54 6.99
C ARG A 478 -14.85 -12.04 7.08
N LEU A 479 -13.90 -12.81 6.58
CA LEU A 479 -12.48 -12.42 6.50
C LEU A 479 -12.30 -11.08 5.80
N TYR A 480 -12.74 -10.97 4.54
CA TYR A 480 -12.56 -9.76 3.73
C TYR A 480 -13.19 -8.52 4.36
N SER A 481 -14.34 -8.66 5.02
CA SER A 481 -15.02 -7.53 5.66
C SER A 481 -14.31 -6.94 6.88
N VAL A 482 -13.38 -7.68 7.52
CA VAL A 482 -12.67 -7.26 8.74
C VAL A 482 -11.27 -6.73 8.45
N MET A 483 -10.64 -7.17 7.36
CA MET A 483 -9.24 -6.84 7.03
C MET A 483 -8.93 -5.35 6.97
N LEU A 484 -9.89 -4.52 6.52
CA LEU A 484 -9.72 -3.06 6.42
C LEU A 484 -10.13 -2.31 7.70
N GLN A 485 -10.74 -2.97 8.68
CA GLN A 485 -11.29 -2.34 9.88
C GLN A 485 -10.26 -1.48 10.64
N PRO A 486 -9.01 -1.94 10.90
CA PRO A 486 -8.04 -1.11 11.61
C PRO A 486 -7.72 0.19 10.87
N PHE A 487 -7.67 0.16 9.54
CA PHE A 487 -7.42 1.35 8.73
C PHE A 487 -8.61 2.30 8.77
N ILE A 488 -9.84 1.78 8.61
CA ILE A 488 -11.08 2.57 8.62
C ILE A 488 -11.28 3.25 9.99
N ASP A 489 -10.95 2.57 11.08
CA ASP A 489 -11.01 3.11 12.44
C ASP A 489 -10.06 4.31 12.62
N VAL A 490 -8.82 4.20 12.12
CA VAL A 490 -7.85 5.31 12.14
C VAL A 490 -8.31 6.46 11.27
N TYR A 491 -8.78 6.14 10.06
CA TYR A 491 -9.28 7.14 9.10
C TYR A 491 -10.45 7.93 9.70
N THR A 492 -11.44 7.24 10.24
CA THR A 492 -12.60 7.85 10.89
C THR A 492 -12.18 8.69 12.09
N THR A 493 -11.32 8.16 12.97
CA THR A 493 -10.88 8.88 14.18
C THR A 493 -10.02 10.09 13.84
N THR A 494 -9.19 10.01 12.80
CA THR A 494 -8.35 11.14 12.35
C THR A 494 -9.19 12.26 11.76
N VAL A 495 -10.16 11.96 10.89
CA VAL A 495 -11.03 12.98 10.31
C VAL A 495 -11.94 13.60 11.36
N GLN A 496 -12.44 12.81 12.31
CA GLN A 496 -13.18 13.34 13.45
C GLN A 496 -12.35 14.29 14.30
N ASN A 497 -11.03 14.14 14.35
CA ASN A 497 -10.12 15.03 15.08
C ASN A 497 -9.78 16.33 14.34
N LEU A 498 -10.26 16.53 13.10
CA LEU A 498 -10.00 17.77 12.36
C LEU A 498 -10.74 18.99 12.93
N HIS A 499 -11.79 18.81 13.72
CA HIS A 499 -12.42 19.90 14.50
C HIS A 499 -11.39 20.61 15.41
N ARG A 500 -10.33 19.90 15.82
CA ARG A 500 -9.22 20.49 16.58
C ARG A 500 -8.41 21.50 15.77
N LEU A 501 -8.66 21.69 14.48
CA LEU A 501 -8.00 22.72 13.65
C LEU A 501 -8.86 23.97 13.49
N GLU A 502 -10.09 24.00 14.04
CA GLU A 502 -10.97 25.16 13.98
C GLU A 502 -10.31 26.40 14.59
N ASN A 503 -10.19 27.45 13.79
CA ASN A 503 -9.62 28.75 14.18
C ASN A 503 -8.18 28.70 14.73
N ARG A 504 -7.41 27.62 14.50
CA ARG A 504 -6.03 27.52 14.98
C ARG A 504 -5.12 26.68 14.09
N GLN A 505 -3.82 26.98 14.15
CA GLN A 505 -2.78 26.17 13.53
C GLN A 505 -2.23 25.17 14.54
N VAL A 506 -2.14 23.90 14.17
CA VAL A 506 -1.65 22.82 15.04
C VAL A 506 -0.43 22.14 14.42
N PRO A 507 0.66 21.96 15.17
CA PRO A 507 1.80 21.15 14.72
C PRO A 507 1.39 19.72 14.38
N GLU A 508 1.91 19.16 13.29
CA GLU A 508 1.68 17.77 12.86
C GLU A 508 1.91 16.78 14.00
N ARG A 509 3.00 16.97 14.76
CA ARG A 509 3.33 16.11 15.90
C ARG A 509 2.24 16.14 16.97
N GLN A 510 1.75 17.32 17.33
CA GLN A 510 0.70 17.48 18.33
C GLN A 510 -0.60 16.86 17.84
N LEU A 511 -0.98 17.09 16.57
CA LEU A 511 -2.17 16.50 15.97
C LEU A 511 -2.11 14.96 15.95
N ILE A 512 -0.96 14.38 15.63
CA ILE A 512 -0.75 12.92 15.68
C ILE A 512 -0.86 12.40 17.13
N GLU A 513 -0.23 13.08 18.10
CA GLU A 513 -0.31 12.70 19.52
C GLU A 513 -1.76 12.74 20.04
N ASP A 514 -2.52 13.76 19.64
CA ASP A 514 -3.94 13.93 19.94
C ASP A 514 -4.80 12.79 19.36
N VAL A 515 -4.64 12.49 18.07
CA VAL A 515 -5.37 11.40 17.40
C VAL A 515 -5.03 10.04 18.02
N LEU A 516 -3.76 9.78 18.34
CA LEU A 516 -3.35 8.54 19.01
C LEU A 516 -3.95 8.44 20.43
N GLY A 517 -4.05 9.56 21.15
CA GLY A 517 -4.72 9.63 22.45
C GLY A 517 -6.20 9.24 22.36
N ASP A 518 -6.90 9.75 21.35
CA ASP A 518 -8.30 9.44 21.11
C ASP A 518 -8.50 7.97 20.70
N ILE A 519 -7.63 7.43 19.84
CA ILE A 519 -7.65 6.00 19.47
C ILE A 519 -7.48 5.13 20.72
N ARG A 520 -6.51 5.43 21.59
CA ARG A 520 -6.29 4.69 22.84
C ARG A 520 -7.51 4.76 23.76
N THR A 521 -8.09 5.94 23.92
CA THR A 521 -9.29 6.13 24.75
C THR A 521 -10.45 5.28 24.21
N ARG A 522 -10.65 5.23 22.89
CA ARG A 522 -11.71 4.42 22.28
C ARG A 522 -11.46 2.91 22.35
N LEU A 523 -10.20 2.48 22.35
CA LEU A 523 -9.83 1.09 22.61
C LEU A 523 -10.13 0.73 24.09
N GLU A 524 -9.83 1.61 25.03
CA GLU A 524 -10.13 1.41 26.46
C GLU A 524 -11.64 1.38 26.75
N THR A 525 -12.44 2.19 26.05
CA THR A 525 -13.92 2.17 26.20
C THR A 525 -14.60 1.03 25.41
N GLY A 526 -13.86 0.28 24.60
CA GLY A 526 -14.40 -0.79 23.76
C GLY A 526 -15.14 -0.32 22.50
N ASN A 527 -15.04 0.97 22.15
CA ASN A 527 -15.60 1.51 20.91
C ASN A 527 -14.80 1.06 19.67
N LEU A 528 -13.51 0.79 19.85
CA LEU A 528 -12.64 0.16 18.86
C LEU A 528 -12.22 -1.21 19.36
N THR A 529 -12.15 -2.19 18.47
CA THR A 529 -11.77 -3.58 18.80
C THR A 529 -10.33 -3.92 18.38
N CYS A 530 -9.78 -3.14 17.45
CA CYS A 530 -8.48 -3.41 16.83
C CYS A 530 -7.37 -2.55 17.45
N ASN A 531 -6.54 -3.14 18.32
CA ASN A 531 -5.35 -2.46 18.87
C ASN A 531 -4.34 -2.06 17.77
N GLU A 532 -4.42 -2.69 16.61
CA GLU A 532 -3.67 -2.39 15.39
C GLU A 532 -3.94 -0.97 14.85
N SER A 533 -5.06 -0.36 15.24
CA SER A 533 -5.42 1.02 14.88
C SER A 533 -4.44 2.04 15.47
N VAL A 534 -3.54 1.68 16.40
CA VAL A 534 -2.45 2.56 16.83
C VAL A 534 -1.35 2.61 15.77
N SER A 535 -1.54 3.45 14.74
CA SER A 535 -0.63 3.56 13.58
C SER A 535 -0.41 5.03 13.17
N VAL A 536 0.79 5.54 13.43
CA VAL A 536 1.21 6.89 13.01
C VAL A 536 1.27 7.04 11.50
N ASP A 537 1.75 6.01 10.78
CA ASP A 537 1.85 6.12 9.32
C ASP A 537 0.47 6.19 8.65
N THR A 538 -0.52 5.48 9.21
CA THR A 538 -1.90 5.56 8.74
C THR A 538 -2.50 6.95 8.99
N ILE A 539 -2.27 7.55 10.17
CA ILE A 539 -2.68 8.94 10.43
C ILE A 539 -2.05 9.90 9.41
N ARG A 540 -0.75 9.77 9.12
CA ARG A 540 -0.08 10.61 8.10
C ARG A 540 -0.66 10.43 6.71
N ASN A 541 -1.10 9.23 6.35
CA ASN A 541 -1.74 8.97 5.06
C ASN A 541 -3.12 9.63 4.98
N VAL A 542 -3.89 9.62 6.08
CA VAL A 542 -5.15 10.38 6.17
C VAL A 542 -4.89 11.88 6.01
N LEU A 543 -3.89 12.43 6.70
CA LEU A 543 -3.56 13.85 6.59
C LEU A 543 -3.18 14.25 5.15
N LYS A 544 -2.49 13.38 4.39
CA LYS A 544 -2.24 13.62 2.96
C LYS A 544 -3.51 13.53 2.12
N LEU A 545 -4.43 12.62 2.46
CA LEU A 545 -5.71 12.50 1.79
C LEU A 545 -6.55 13.76 1.94
N VAL A 546 -6.71 14.24 3.18
CA VAL A 546 -7.51 15.44 3.46
C VAL A 546 -6.82 16.72 2.96
N GLU A 547 -5.49 16.73 2.86
CA GLU A 547 -4.73 17.79 2.17
C GLU A 547 -5.02 17.77 0.66
N LYS A 548 -5.08 16.58 0.03
CA LYS A 548 -5.46 16.44 -1.38
C LYS A 548 -6.92 16.85 -1.65
N TRP A 549 -7.81 16.63 -0.69
CA TRP A 549 -9.21 17.08 -0.78
C TRP A 549 -9.40 18.55 -0.43
N GLU A 550 -8.31 19.29 -0.18
CA GLU A 550 -8.33 20.72 0.18
C GLU A 550 -9.14 21.01 1.46
N VAL A 551 -9.31 19.99 2.32
CA VAL A 551 -9.96 20.12 3.64
C VAL A 551 -8.99 20.74 4.65
N VAL A 552 -7.72 20.38 4.56
CA VAL A 552 -6.64 20.96 5.37
C VAL A 552 -5.54 21.52 4.49
N GLU A 553 -4.94 22.60 4.95
CA GLU A 553 -3.75 23.18 4.34
C GLU A 553 -2.55 22.96 5.28
N CYS A 554 -1.38 22.82 4.69
CA CYS A 554 -0.14 22.60 5.42
C CYS A 554 0.91 23.65 5.04
N HIS A 555 1.50 24.31 6.05
CA HIS A 555 2.69 25.13 5.88
C HIS A 555 3.84 24.66 6.77
N ASN A 556 5.07 24.87 6.29
CA ASN A 556 6.26 24.63 7.10
C ASN A 556 6.75 25.97 7.68
N GLN A 557 6.69 26.11 9.01
CA GLN A 557 7.23 27.25 9.74
C GLN A 557 8.30 26.75 10.71
N ASP A 558 9.51 27.33 10.66
CA ASP A 558 10.62 26.98 11.57
C ASP A 558 10.91 25.47 11.72
N ARG A 559 10.80 24.72 10.61
CA ARG A 559 10.99 23.25 10.53
C ARG A 559 9.87 22.43 11.18
N ILE A 560 8.77 23.06 11.55
CA ILE A 560 7.56 22.41 12.06
C ILE A 560 6.51 22.47 10.96
N LYS A 561 5.94 21.30 10.63
CA LYS A 561 4.80 21.19 9.74
C LYS A 561 3.55 21.58 10.54
N LEU A 562 2.88 22.65 10.14
CA LEU A 562 1.66 23.16 10.77
C LEU A 562 0.47 22.88 9.86
N TYR A 563 -0.62 22.40 10.46
CA TYR A 563 -1.90 22.13 9.80
C TYR A 563 -2.96 23.13 10.26
N TYR A 564 -3.84 23.52 9.35
CA TYR A 564 -5.05 24.31 9.61
C TYR A 564 -6.13 23.94 8.60
N LEU A 565 -7.38 24.29 8.87
CA LEU A 565 -8.50 24.03 7.95
C LEU A 565 -8.38 24.92 6.71
N GLY A 566 -8.71 24.36 5.54
CA GLY A 566 -8.82 25.15 4.32
C GLY A 566 -9.93 26.19 4.43
N GLN A 567 -9.83 27.28 3.67
CA GLN A 567 -10.75 28.43 3.74
C GLN A 567 -12.25 28.05 3.60
N HIS A 568 -12.53 26.95 2.91
CA HIS A 568 -13.90 26.45 2.69
C HIS A 568 -14.46 25.60 3.84
N TYR A 569 -13.67 25.30 4.86
CA TYR A 569 -14.02 24.39 5.96
C TYR A 569 -13.85 25.03 7.34
N GLU A 570 -13.74 26.37 7.42
CA GLU A 570 -13.57 27.10 8.69
C GLU A 570 -14.85 27.14 9.55
N ASP A 571 -16.03 26.90 8.95
CA ASP A 571 -17.33 26.93 9.64
C ASP A 571 -17.72 25.58 10.27
N GLU A 572 -18.33 25.67 11.45
CA GLU A 572 -18.82 24.54 12.24
C GLU A 572 -19.92 23.77 11.46
N GLY A 573 -19.67 22.50 11.14
CA GLY A 573 -20.59 21.62 10.42
C GLY A 573 -20.16 21.23 8.99
N LEU A 574 -19.21 21.94 8.38
CA LEU A 574 -18.72 21.60 7.03
C LEU A 574 -17.79 20.37 7.01
N LEU A 575 -17.30 19.94 8.18
CA LEU A 575 -16.54 18.69 8.33
C LEU A 575 -17.44 17.45 8.42
N ALA A 576 -18.73 17.61 8.76
CA ALA A 576 -19.64 16.47 8.96
C ALA A 576 -19.80 15.58 7.70
N PRO A 577 -19.93 16.12 6.48
CA PRO A 577 -19.97 15.31 5.27
C PRO A 577 -18.68 14.50 5.05
N ILE A 578 -17.52 15.07 5.37
CA ILE A 578 -16.22 14.38 5.22
C ILE A 578 -16.11 13.23 6.23
N VAL A 579 -16.55 13.45 7.47
CA VAL A 579 -16.62 12.39 8.49
C VAL A 579 -17.56 11.28 8.02
N GLN A 580 -18.77 11.62 7.59
CA GLN A 580 -19.79 10.66 7.14
C GLN A 580 -19.31 9.84 5.94
N ARG A 581 -18.57 10.47 5.01
CA ARG A 581 -17.99 9.82 3.82
C ARG A 581 -17.06 8.66 4.16
N ILE A 582 -16.36 8.71 5.28
CA ILE A 582 -15.46 7.63 5.72
C ILE A 582 -16.17 6.71 6.71
N GLN A 583 -16.93 7.28 7.64
CA GLN A 583 -17.60 6.56 8.71
C GLN A 583 -18.63 5.54 8.21
N GLN A 584 -19.22 5.75 7.02
CA GLN A 584 -20.11 4.75 6.40
C GLN A 584 -19.47 3.35 6.26
N PHE A 585 -18.14 3.27 6.14
CA PHE A 585 -17.42 2.00 6.00
C PHE A 585 -17.03 1.36 7.34
N GLN A 586 -17.23 2.05 8.47
CA GLN A 586 -17.01 1.53 9.82
C GLN A 586 -18.20 0.66 10.25
#